data_AF-W0E3K9-F1
#
_entry.id   AF-W0E3K9-F1
#
_cell.length_a   1.000
_cell.length_b   1.000
_cell.length_c   1.000
_cell.angle_alpha   90.00
_cell.angle_beta   90.00
_cell.angle_gamma   90.00
#
_symmetry.space_group_name_H-M   'P 1'
#
loop_
_entity.id
_entity.type
_entity.pdbx_description
1 polymer ?
#
loop_
_entity_poly.entity_id
_entity_poly.type
_entity_poly.pdbx_seq_one_letter_code
_entity_poly.pdbx_strand_id
1 'polypeptide(L)'
;MAPLLVLGVLLLALGGCAGSGGTVQGAAPWRTPGAQLAAERANGGPRPSMSAHVLYSTDPSGLREELQTRCAGMGGRGTGAVLSTLVTDLYLSGVAPGEGAEALLRGGCAPVSEIVTEMIAQGGESAFDPVLERALMLTGSGARETLELAAAEGLERRARLLDASDGPLRESLVYAMRYYPSGAPTSETQTAVAMNLLFERAESGYGLYTFVLLGRTSALDTADVQRYRELFRIIETYVASARGVSEPRRETHAFLVPVYADSGDMALVDQLAPELSDLMRYRLGRALRRHGRPGPAARLESGAGPFLMTSTDPQLLPLEAGAPRLLIDLSGVGAEYLYGIIDACDRPVEDAAALERLRERLRVLLDEAPADWLEWIEPRAPSAPRAAARDVAPAAVVG
;
A
#
# COMPACT_ATOMS: atom_id res chain seq x y z
N MET A 1 39.28 49.62 33.45
CA MET A 1 38.97 50.10 34.81
C MET A 1 37.70 49.39 35.28
N ALA A 2 37.83 48.54 36.29
CA ALA A 2 36.72 47.94 37.05
C ALA A 2 36.18 48.94 38.11
N PRO A 3 34.98 48.74 38.68
CA PRO A 3 34.81 47.96 39.93
C PRO A 3 33.58 46.98 39.88
N LEU A 4 33.56 45.77 40.47
CA LEU A 4 33.49 45.36 41.91
C LEU A 4 32.24 45.98 42.61
N LEU A 5 31.35 45.34 43.38
CA LEU A 5 31.13 44.04 44.08
C LEU A 5 29.60 44.03 44.40
N VAL A 6 28.89 42.92 44.65
CA VAL A 6 28.63 42.28 45.97
C VAL A 6 27.59 41.16 45.68
N LEU A 7 27.92 39.87 45.82
CA LEU A 7 27.73 39.01 47.01
C LEU A 7 26.27 38.65 47.34
N GLY A 8 25.92 37.35 47.23
CA GLY A 8 24.64 36.79 47.65
C GLY A 8 24.67 35.27 47.63
N VAL A 9 25.38 34.68 48.60
CA VAL A 9 25.43 33.24 48.89
C VAL A 9 24.16 32.83 49.64
N LEU A 10 23.47 31.77 49.21
CA LEU A 10 22.56 31.01 50.06
C LEU A 10 22.77 29.51 49.86
N LEU A 11 23.31 28.89 50.91
CA LEU A 11 23.53 27.47 51.14
C LEU A 11 22.48 27.04 52.19
N LEU A 12 21.78 25.92 51.96
CA LEU A 12 21.12 25.04 52.94
C LEU A 12 20.54 23.85 52.13
N ALA A 13 21.20 22.69 52.05
CA ALA A 13 21.30 21.61 53.03
C ALA A 13 20.16 20.56 52.96
N LEU A 14 20.57 19.36 52.51
CA LEU A 14 20.25 18.02 53.04
C LEU A 14 18.79 17.53 53.06
N GLY A 15 18.57 16.47 52.26
CA GLY A 15 17.46 15.54 52.41
C GLY A 15 17.76 14.23 51.66
N GLY A 16 18.52 13.33 52.29
CA GLY A 16 18.74 11.99 51.79
C GLY A 16 17.59 11.06 52.14
N CYS A 17 17.17 10.23 51.19
CA CYS A 17 16.53 8.95 51.46
C CYS A 17 17.20 7.87 50.62
N ALA A 18 17.89 6.98 51.30
CA ALA A 18 18.24 5.66 50.83
C ALA A 18 16.97 4.83 50.60
N GLY A 19 16.97 3.98 49.56
CA GLY A 19 15.85 3.08 49.31
C GLY A 19 16.10 2.07 48.19
N SER A 20 16.56 0.89 48.61
CA SER A 20 16.25 -0.42 48.01
C SER A 20 16.84 -0.77 46.65
N GLY A 21 17.93 -1.55 46.68
CA GLY A 21 18.31 -2.42 45.56
C GLY A 21 17.25 -3.49 45.32
N GLY A 22 16.66 -3.46 44.13
CA GLY A 22 15.93 -4.57 43.53
C GLY A 22 16.75 -5.14 42.38
N THR A 23 17.25 -6.36 42.54
CA THR A 23 17.79 -7.18 41.45
C THR A 23 16.65 -7.46 40.47
N VAL A 24 16.63 -6.77 39.33
CA VAL A 24 15.73 -7.09 38.21
C VAL A 24 16.25 -8.36 37.54
N GLN A 25 15.64 -9.46 37.94
CA GLN A 25 15.89 -10.79 37.40
C GLN A 25 15.08 -10.94 36.11
N GLY A 26 15.79 -11.00 34.97
CA GLY A 26 15.33 -11.66 33.74
C GLY A 26 14.28 -10.96 32.89
N ALA A 27 14.58 -9.77 32.35
CA ALA A 27 13.96 -9.37 31.08
C ALA A 27 14.59 -10.22 29.96
N ALA A 28 13.78 -11.04 29.30
CA ALA A 28 14.20 -11.79 28.12
C ALA A 28 14.79 -10.83 27.08
N PRO A 29 15.93 -11.15 26.44
CA PRO A 29 16.47 -10.31 25.38
C PRO A 29 15.52 -10.34 24.19
N TRP A 30 14.76 -9.25 24.00
CA TRP A 30 13.81 -9.11 22.89
C TRP A 30 14.58 -9.08 21.56
N ARG A 31 14.18 -10.01 20.68
CA ARG A 31 14.74 -10.19 19.34
C ARG A 31 14.04 -9.23 18.40
N THR A 32 14.80 -8.45 17.64
CA THR A 32 14.28 -7.63 16.54
C THR A 32 13.75 -8.52 15.40
N PRO A 33 12.85 -8.03 14.53
CA PRO A 33 12.36 -8.78 13.37
C PRO A 33 13.50 -9.31 12.46
N GLY A 34 14.64 -8.60 12.40
CA GLY A 34 15.86 -9.07 11.74
C GLY A 34 16.52 -10.28 12.41
N ALA A 35 16.45 -10.39 13.75
CA ALA A 35 16.95 -11.53 14.51
C ALA A 35 16.03 -12.75 14.41
N GLN A 36 14.73 -12.55 14.19
CA GLN A 36 13.78 -13.64 13.92
C GLN A 36 13.97 -14.23 12.51
N LEU A 37 14.18 -13.40 11.49
CA LEU A 37 14.56 -13.84 10.14
C LEU A 37 15.91 -14.57 10.09
N ALA A 38 16.89 -14.15 10.90
CA ALA A 38 18.18 -14.83 11.02
C ALA A 38 18.05 -16.19 11.75
N ALA A 39 17.21 -16.28 12.79
CA ALA A 39 16.94 -17.53 13.51
C ALA A 39 16.07 -18.52 12.71
N GLU A 40 15.12 -18.04 11.91
CA GLU A 40 14.28 -18.87 11.03
C GLU A 40 15.06 -19.43 9.83
N ARG A 41 16.03 -18.68 9.29
CA ARG A 41 17.00 -19.20 8.31
C ARG A 41 17.94 -20.27 8.90
N ALA A 42 18.31 -20.12 10.17
CA ALA A 42 19.20 -21.06 10.85
C ALA A 42 18.51 -22.37 11.28
N ASN A 43 17.19 -22.36 11.50
CA ASN A 43 16.44 -23.49 12.09
C ASN A 43 15.60 -24.30 11.09
N GLY A 44 15.68 -24.03 9.78
CA GLY A 44 15.05 -24.88 8.75
C GLY A 44 13.52 -25.01 8.85
N GLY A 45 12.83 -24.03 9.44
CA GLY A 45 11.38 -24.02 9.56
C GLY A 45 10.66 -23.98 8.20
N PRO A 46 9.40 -24.46 8.10
CA PRO A 46 8.65 -24.42 6.86
C PRO A 46 8.50 -22.96 6.41
N ARG A 47 9.01 -22.66 5.21
CA ARG A 47 8.88 -21.34 4.59
C ARG A 47 7.39 -20.98 4.53
N PRO A 48 6.95 -19.81 5.04
CA PRO A 48 5.62 -19.33 4.76
C PRO A 48 5.46 -19.19 3.24
N SER A 49 4.48 -19.89 2.71
CA SER A 49 4.14 -19.97 1.30
C SER A 49 3.85 -18.58 0.74
N MET A 50 4.69 -18.08 -0.18
CA MET A 50 4.52 -16.78 -0.86
C MET A 50 3.38 -16.76 -1.91
N SER A 51 2.52 -17.78 -1.93
CA SER A 51 1.68 -18.11 -3.08
C SER A 51 0.34 -17.36 -3.17
N ALA A 52 0.05 -16.39 -2.29
CA ALA A 52 -1.28 -15.76 -2.23
C ALA A 52 -1.43 -14.45 -3.04
N HIS A 53 -0.33 -13.84 -3.50
CA HIS A 53 -0.34 -12.50 -4.15
C HIS A 53 0.37 -12.44 -5.51
N VAL A 54 0.83 -13.59 -6.03
CA VAL A 54 1.48 -13.72 -7.33
C VAL A 54 0.39 -14.01 -8.36
N LEU A 55 0.06 -13.04 -9.22
CA LEU A 55 -0.97 -13.22 -10.26
C LEU A 55 -0.46 -14.10 -11.40
N TYR A 56 0.83 -14.05 -11.64
CA TYR A 56 1.53 -14.88 -12.60
C TYR A 56 2.74 -15.52 -11.98
N SER A 57 2.93 -16.81 -12.22
CA SER A 57 4.10 -17.55 -11.78
C SER A 57 5.40 -16.82 -12.12
N THR A 58 6.35 -16.80 -11.19
CA THR A 58 7.72 -16.33 -11.46
C THR A 58 8.57 -17.42 -12.11
N ASP A 59 8.07 -18.66 -12.22
CA ASP A 59 8.70 -19.72 -13.00
C ASP A 59 8.45 -19.49 -14.50
N PRO A 60 9.49 -19.43 -15.35
CA PRO A 60 9.33 -19.12 -16.77
C PRO A 60 8.44 -20.11 -17.55
N SER A 61 8.40 -21.39 -17.16
CA SER A 61 7.48 -22.36 -17.78
C SER A 61 6.03 -22.08 -17.41
N GLY A 62 5.74 -21.94 -16.11
CA GLY A 62 4.40 -21.63 -15.63
C GLY A 62 3.87 -20.31 -16.17
N LEU A 63 4.72 -19.27 -16.18
CA LEU A 63 4.38 -17.95 -16.72
C LEU A 63 3.93 -18.02 -18.19
N ARG A 64 4.65 -18.78 -19.01
CA ARG A 64 4.33 -18.96 -20.44
C ARG A 64 2.99 -19.64 -20.63
N GLU A 65 2.70 -20.69 -19.87
CA GLU A 65 1.43 -21.42 -19.96
C GLU A 65 0.24 -20.54 -19.52
N GLU A 66 0.41 -19.78 -18.44
CA GLU A 66 -0.61 -18.86 -17.91
C GLU A 66 -0.93 -17.75 -18.91
N LEU A 67 0.09 -17.07 -19.47
CA LEU A 67 -0.12 -16.01 -20.44
C LEU A 67 -0.64 -16.54 -21.78
N GLN A 68 -0.15 -17.70 -22.25
CA GLN A 68 -0.66 -18.31 -23.47
C GLN A 68 -2.16 -18.64 -23.35
N THR A 69 -2.57 -19.23 -22.23
CA THR A 69 -3.99 -19.53 -21.96
C THR A 69 -4.82 -18.25 -21.94
N ARG A 70 -4.31 -17.21 -21.28
CA ARG A 70 -5.00 -15.93 -21.19
C ARG A 70 -5.13 -15.23 -22.53
N CYS A 71 -4.09 -15.27 -23.36
CA CYS A 71 -4.06 -14.63 -24.67
C CYS A 71 -4.85 -15.38 -25.74
N ALA A 72 -4.91 -16.72 -25.66
CA ALA A 72 -5.77 -17.53 -26.52
C ALA A 72 -7.26 -17.17 -26.36
N GLY A 73 -7.71 -16.88 -25.14
CA GLY A 73 -9.09 -16.45 -24.86
C GLY A 73 -9.46 -15.09 -25.47
N MET A 74 -8.47 -14.30 -25.91
CA MET A 74 -8.67 -12.94 -26.43
C MET A 74 -8.60 -12.85 -27.96
N GLY A 75 -8.52 -13.99 -28.66
CA GLY A 75 -8.52 -14.04 -30.13
C GLY A 75 -7.26 -13.47 -30.79
N GLY A 76 -6.13 -13.39 -30.06
CA GLY A 76 -4.81 -13.07 -30.61
C GLY A 76 -4.58 -11.63 -31.07
N ARG A 77 -5.50 -10.70 -30.76
CA ARG A 77 -5.33 -9.26 -30.98
C ARG A 77 -5.92 -8.48 -29.81
N GLY A 78 -5.25 -8.55 -28.66
CA GLY A 78 -5.61 -7.71 -27.53
C GLY A 78 -5.58 -6.23 -27.96
N THR A 79 -6.62 -5.47 -27.62
CA THR A 79 -6.57 -4.01 -27.73
C THR A 79 -5.48 -3.45 -26.81
N GLY A 80 -4.87 -2.30 -27.13
CA GLY A 80 -3.80 -1.71 -26.32
C GLY A 80 -4.10 -1.60 -24.81
N ALA A 81 -5.35 -1.35 -24.41
CA ALA A 81 -5.76 -1.32 -23.01
C ALA A 81 -5.60 -2.68 -22.27
N VAL A 82 -5.82 -3.78 -22.99
CA VAL A 82 -5.71 -5.15 -22.46
C VAL A 82 -4.24 -5.54 -22.29
N LEU A 83 -3.41 -5.23 -23.29
CA LEU A 83 -1.96 -5.41 -23.20
C LEU A 83 -1.38 -4.59 -22.05
N SER A 84 -1.78 -3.33 -21.92
CA SER A 84 -1.36 -2.45 -20.84
C SER A 84 -1.64 -3.05 -19.45
N THR A 85 -2.86 -3.56 -19.25
CA THR A 85 -3.25 -4.23 -18.00
C THR A 85 -2.42 -5.49 -17.73
N LEU A 86 -2.14 -6.31 -18.75
CA LEU A 86 -1.31 -7.50 -18.62
C LEU A 86 0.12 -7.16 -18.21
N VAL A 87 0.73 -6.17 -18.87
CA VAL A 87 2.07 -5.68 -18.56
C VAL A 87 2.14 -5.17 -17.12
N THR A 88 1.13 -4.40 -16.68
CA THR A 88 1.03 -3.95 -15.29
C THR A 88 0.96 -5.12 -14.31
N ASP A 89 0.10 -6.11 -14.55
CA ASP A 89 -0.03 -7.29 -13.69
C ASP A 89 1.27 -8.11 -13.61
N LEU A 90 2.07 -8.17 -14.69
CA LEU A 90 3.38 -8.83 -14.72
C LEU A 90 4.40 -8.11 -13.83
N TYR A 91 4.53 -6.79 -13.98
CA TYR A 91 5.40 -5.98 -13.12
C TYR A 91 4.98 -6.08 -11.64
N LEU A 92 3.67 -6.02 -11.37
CA LEU A 92 3.13 -6.19 -10.01
C LEU A 92 3.35 -7.59 -9.42
N SER A 93 3.54 -8.60 -10.27
CA SER A 93 3.87 -9.97 -9.86
C SER A 93 5.39 -10.17 -9.68
N GLY A 94 6.20 -9.13 -9.88
CA GLY A 94 7.66 -9.21 -9.76
C GLY A 94 8.33 -9.99 -10.89
N VAL A 95 7.66 -10.16 -12.03
CA VAL A 95 8.23 -10.83 -13.21
C VAL A 95 9.31 -9.95 -13.81
N ALA A 96 10.48 -10.53 -14.09
CA ALA A 96 11.58 -9.81 -14.73
C ALA A 96 11.16 -9.35 -16.15
N PRO A 97 11.51 -8.11 -16.58
CA PRO A 97 11.01 -7.55 -17.84
C PRO A 97 11.25 -8.44 -19.07
N GLY A 98 12.45 -9.02 -19.21
CA GLY A 98 12.77 -9.91 -20.32
C GLY A 98 11.93 -11.20 -20.32
N GLU A 99 11.70 -11.80 -19.16
CA GLU A 99 10.88 -13.02 -19.02
C GLU A 99 9.40 -12.73 -19.30
N GLY A 100 8.90 -11.57 -18.86
CA GLY A 100 7.56 -11.08 -19.19
C GLY A 100 7.38 -10.87 -20.70
N ALA A 101 8.36 -10.22 -21.35
CA ALA A 101 8.35 -10.00 -22.79
C ALA A 101 8.35 -11.32 -23.57
N GLU A 102 9.22 -12.28 -23.21
CA GLU A 102 9.21 -13.61 -23.84
C GLU A 102 7.85 -14.30 -23.72
N ALA A 103 7.26 -14.29 -22.53
CA ALA A 103 6.00 -14.96 -22.29
C ALA A 103 4.84 -14.32 -23.07
N LEU A 104 4.79 -12.98 -23.15
CA LEU A 104 3.82 -12.25 -23.98
C LEU A 104 4.00 -12.53 -25.49
N LEU A 105 5.25 -12.56 -25.96
CA LEU A 105 5.58 -12.80 -27.37
C LEU A 105 5.21 -14.23 -27.80
N ARG A 106 5.58 -15.23 -27.00
CA ARG A 106 5.22 -16.63 -27.27
C ARG A 106 3.73 -16.89 -27.13
N GLY A 107 3.07 -16.20 -26.19
CA GLY A 107 1.62 -16.27 -26.02
C GLY A 107 0.82 -15.60 -27.14
N GLY A 108 1.48 -14.85 -28.03
CA GLY A 108 0.82 -14.13 -29.13
C GLY A 108 -0.19 -13.09 -28.62
N CYS A 109 0.13 -12.42 -27.51
CA CYS A 109 -0.80 -11.55 -26.81
C CYS A 109 -1.12 -10.26 -27.57
N ALA A 110 -0.18 -9.77 -28.37
CA ALA A 110 -0.27 -8.60 -29.24
C ALA A 110 0.86 -8.65 -30.31
N PRO A 111 0.87 -7.76 -31.31
CA PRO A 111 2.01 -7.60 -32.22
C PRO A 111 3.31 -7.37 -31.46
N VAL A 112 4.42 -7.88 -32.00
CA VAL A 112 5.75 -7.84 -31.36
C VAL A 112 6.16 -6.41 -30.98
N SER A 113 5.99 -5.45 -31.90
CA SER A 113 6.31 -4.05 -31.66
C SER A 113 5.47 -3.46 -30.52
N GLU A 114 4.16 -3.75 -30.48
CA GLU A 114 3.28 -3.27 -29.42
C GLU A 114 3.67 -3.82 -28.04
N ILE A 115 4.06 -5.09 -27.96
CA ILE A 115 4.56 -5.70 -26.72
C ILE A 115 5.82 -4.98 -26.23
N VAL A 116 6.80 -4.78 -27.12
CA VAL A 116 8.05 -4.09 -26.78
C VAL A 116 7.79 -2.65 -26.34
N THR A 117 6.99 -1.91 -27.11
CA THR A 117 6.61 -0.53 -26.78
C THR A 117 5.93 -0.44 -25.42
N GLU A 118 4.94 -1.29 -25.12
CA GLU A 118 4.19 -1.22 -23.87
C GLU A 118 5.02 -1.67 -22.66
N MET A 119 5.80 -2.74 -22.80
CA MET A 119 6.73 -3.21 -21.74
C MET A 119 7.73 -2.10 -21.36
N ILE A 120 8.33 -1.44 -22.36
CA ILE A 120 9.31 -0.38 -22.11
C ILE A 120 8.64 0.91 -21.63
N ALA A 121 7.44 1.25 -22.12
CA ALA A 121 6.70 2.41 -21.63
C ALA A 121 6.40 2.30 -20.12
N GLN A 122 5.98 1.12 -19.65
CA GLN A 122 5.69 0.90 -18.23
C GLN A 122 6.94 0.67 -17.37
N GLY A 123 7.90 -0.12 -17.87
CA GLY A 123 9.13 -0.48 -17.15
C GLY A 123 10.25 0.56 -17.19
N GLY A 124 10.19 1.52 -18.11
CA GLY A 124 11.22 2.55 -18.30
C GLY A 124 12.57 1.99 -18.75
N GLU A 125 13.63 2.77 -18.51
CA GLU A 125 14.99 2.44 -18.97
C GLU A 125 15.48 1.07 -18.47
N SER A 126 15.14 0.69 -17.23
CA SER A 126 15.53 -0.61 -16.66
C SER A 126 14.93 -1.82 -17.38
N ALA A 127 13.85 -1.63 -18.14
CA ALA A 127 13.24 -2.66 -18.95
C ALA A 127 13.77 -2.68 -20.39
N PHE A 128 14.48 -1.63 -20.84
CA PHE A 128 14.89 -1.46 -22.24
C PHE A 128 15.74 -2.64 -22.74
N ASP A 129 16.94 -2.83 -22.17
CA ASP A 129 17.86 -3.88 -22.62
C ASP A 129 17.27 -5.29 -22.44
N PRO A 130 16.71 -5.68 -21.27
CA PRO A 130 16.20 -7.04 -21.09
C PRO A 130 15.04 -7.39 -22.02
N VAL A 131 14.17 -6.43 -22.34
CA VAL A 131 13.03 -6.64 -23.26
C VAL A 131 13.53 -6.72 -24.70
N LEU A 132 14.39 -5.79 -25.12
CA LEU A 132 14.90 -5.72 -26.49
C LEU A 132 15.76 -6.95 -26.84
N GLU A 133 16.70 -7.33 -25.97
CA GLU A 133 17.54 -8.52 -26.17
C GLU A 133 16.70 -9.78 -26.31
N ARG A 134 15.68 -9.94 -25.47
CA ARG A 134 14.82 -11.13 -25.51
C ARG A 134 13.92 -11.15 -26.74
N ALA A 135 13.38 -10.00 -27.13
CA ALA A 135 12.59 -9.88 -28.36
C ALA A 135 13.44 -10.19 -29.61
N LEU A 136 14.68 -9.70 -29.67
CA LEU A 136 15.64 -10.01 -30.75
C LEU A 136 15.97 -11.51 -30.80
N MET A 137 16.15 -12.15 -29.66
CA MET A 137 16.43 -13.59 -29.58
C MET A 137 15.29 -14.43 -30.18
N LEU A 138 14.03 -14.02 -29.99
CA LEU A 138 12.86 -14.77 -30.46
C LEU A 138 12.49 -14.47 -31.91
N THR A 139 12.75 -13.26 -32.39
CA THR A 139 12.31 -12.78 -33.72
C THR A 139 13.42 -12.78 -34.77
N GLY A 140 14.68 -12.83 -34.33
CA GLY A 140 15.86 -12.84 -35.19
C GLY A 140 16.40 -11.44 -35.53
N SER A 141 17.61 -11.40 -36.09
CA SER A 141 18.34 -10.15 -36.38
C SER A 141 17.66 -9.27 -37.44
N GLY A 142 16.83 -9.84 -38.31
CA GLY A 142 16.09 -9.10 -39.33
C GLY A 142 15.03 -8.15 -38.77
N ALA A 143 14.61 -8.33 -37.52
CA ALA A 143 13.63 -7.46 -36.85
C ALA A 143 14.27 -6.30 -36.07
N ARG A 144 15.60 -6.19 -36.06
CA ARG A 144 16.33 -5.27 -35.15
C ARG A 144 15.87 -3.83 -35.23
N GLU A 145 15.84 -3.27 -36.43
CA GLU A 145 15.45 -1.87 -36.64
C GLU A 145 14.02 -1.59 -36.14
N THR A 146 13.08 -2.51 -36.43
CA THR A 146 11.69 -2.41 -35.97
C THR A 146 11.57 -2.46 -34.45
N LEU A 147 12.37 -3.31 -33.78
CA LEU A 147 12.33 -3.45 -32.32
C LEU A 147 13.01 -2.28 -31.61
N GLU A 148 14.13 -1.78 -32.15
CA GLU A 148 14.80 -0.58 -31.63
C GLU A 148 13.89 0.65 -31.76
N LEU A 149 13.18 0.79 -32.87
CA LEU A 149 12.18 1.85 -33.05
C LEU A 149 11.03 1.71 -32.06
N ALA A 150 10.47 0.50 -31.90
CA ALA A 150 9.38 0.25 -30.94
C ALA A 150 9.82 0.51 -29.49
N ALA A 151 11.07 0.18 -29.16
CA ALA A 151 11.65 0.44 -27.84
C ALA A 151 11.85 1.94 -27.59
N ALA A 152 12.38 2.68 -28.58
CA ALA A 152 12.50 4.12 -28.54
C ALA A 152 11.13 4.81 -28.40
N GLU A 153 10.11 4.35 -29.14
CA GLU A 153 8.73 4.83 -29.01
C GLU A 153 8.16 4.56 -27.61
N GLY A 154 8.49 3.40 -27.00
CA GLY A 154 8.13 3.08 -25.63
C GLY A 154 8.72 4.06 -24.62
N LEU A 155 10.03 4.36 -24.73
CA LEU A 155 10.70 5.36 -23.91
C LEU A 155 10.14 6.77 -24.14
N GLU A 156 9.88 7.16 -25.39
CA GLU A 156 9.32 8.47 -25.72
C GLU A 156 7.88 8.60 -25.21
N ARG A 157 7.06 7.54 -25.30
CA ARG A 157 5.73 7.51 -24.69
C ARG A 157 5.84 7.67 -23.18
N ARG A 158 6.79 7.01 -22.53
CA ARG A 158 7.05 7.20 -21.10
C ARG A 158 7.47 8.63 -20.80
N ALA A 159 8.43 9.18 -21.54
CA ALA A 159 8.87 10.57 -21.40
C ALA A 159 7.68 11.52 -21.54
N ARG A 160 6.83 11.37 -22.57
CA ARG A 160 5.60 12.15 -22.72
C ARG A 160 4.61 11.99 -21.57
N LEU A 161 4.48 10.79 -20.98
CA LEU A 161 3.66 10.58 -19.79
C LEU A 161 4.26 11.24 -18.55
N LEU A 162 5.58 11.31 -18.45
CA LEU A 162 6.32 12.01 -17.41
C LEU A 162 6.25 13.54 -17.61
N ASP A 163 6.47 14.04 -18.83
CA ASP A 163 6.41 15.46 -19.24
C ASP A 163 4.98 16.00 -19.17
N ALA A 164 3.97 15.23 -19.59
CA ALA A 164 2.56 15.61 -19.39
C ALA A 164 2.17 15.63 -17.91
N SER A 165 3.03 15.07 -17.05
CA SER A 165 2.92 15.09 -15.59
C SER A 165 3.95 16.04 -14.95
N ASP A 166 4.52 17.01 -15.71
CA ASP A 166 5.60 17.93 -15.29
C ASP A 166 5.23 18.78 -14.05
N GLY A 167 5.43 18.15 -12.90
CA GLY A 167 5.96 18.76 -11.69
C GLY A 167 7.37 18.20 -11.44
N PRO A 168 8.27 18.98 -10.82
CA PRO A 168 9.73 18.77 -10.83
C PRO A 168 10.28 17.60 -10.00
N LEU A 169 9.54 16.50 -9.80
CA LEU A 169 9.86 15.51 -8.75
C LEU A 169 9.96 14.04 -9.21
N ARG A 170 9.86 13.71 -10.50
CA ARG A 170 9.52 12.32 -10.91
C ARG A 170 10.63 11.40 -11.42
N GLU A 171 11.88 11.82 -11.56
CA GLU A 171 12.92 10.96 -12.16
C GLU A 171 13.45 9.82 -11.25
N SER A 172 13.06 9.76 -9.98
CA SER A 172 13.28 8.59 -9.11
C SER A 172 12.16 8.42 -8.09
N LEU A 173 10.90 8.26 -8.52
CA LEU A 173 9.77 8.12 -7.58
C LEU A 173 9.88 6.84 -6.75
N VAL A 174 10.67 6.91 -5.69
CA VAL A 174 10.63 6.00 -4.58
C VAL A 174 9.34 6.34 -3.85
N TYR A 175 8.41 5.39 -3.84
CA TYR A 175 7.17 5.54 -3.09
C TYR A 175 7.44 5.25 -1.61
N ALA A 176 6.69 5.93 -0.75
CA ALA A 176 6.74 5.71 0.68
C ALA A 176 5.34 5.71 1.30
N MET A 177 5.25 5.13 2.50
CA MET A 177 4.14 5.30 3.40
C MET A 177 4.60 6.19 4.55
N ARG A 178 3.93 7.32 4.76
CA ARG A 178 4.21 8.21 5.89
C ARG A 178 3.23 7.95 7.02
N TYR A 179 3.79 7.74 8.21
CA TYR A 179 3.08 7.45 9.43
C TYR A 179 2.91 8.73 10.23
N TYR A 180 1.69 9.00 10.63
CA TYR A 180 1.32 10.09 11.54
C TYR A 180 0.71 9.45 12.79
N PRO A 181 1.53 9.10 13.80
CA PRO A 181 1.03 8.58 15.05
C PRO A 181 0.40 9.69 15.89
N SER A 182 -0.78 9.42 16.45
CA SER A 182 -1.45 10.28 17.42
C SER A 182 -0.53 10.57 18.60
N GLY A 183 -0.30 11.85 18.86
CA GLY A 183 0.54 12.26 19.98
C GLY A 183 2.05 12.10 19.75
N ALA A 184 2.50 11.88 18.51
CA ALA A 184 3.92 11.92 18.15
C ALA A 184 4.34 13.28 17.52
N PRO A 185 5.60 13.71 17.68
CA PRO A 185 6.16 14.98 17.19
C PRO A 185 6.59 14.93 15.73
N THR A 186 6.81 13.73 15.20
CA THR A 186 7.44 13.52 13.91
C THR A 186 6.74 12.39 13.20
N SER A 187 6.47 12.60 11.92
CA SER A 187 6.02 11.54 11.04
C SER A 187 7.21 10.67 10.61
N GLU A 188 7.05 9.36 10.62
CA GLU A 188 8.05 8.43 10.10
C GLU A 188 7.73 8.08 8.65
N THR A 189 8.74 7.93 7.80
CA THR A 189 8.54 7.60 6.39
C THR A 189 9.17 6.25 6.10
N GLN A 190 8.36 5.30 5.64
CA GLN A 190 8.79 3.96 5.28
C GLN A 190 8.84 3.82 3.76
N THR A 191 9.98 3.40 3.23
CA THR A 191 10.16 3.04 1.82
C THR A 191 10.19 1.52 1.66
N ALA A 192 9.90 1.03 0.45
CA ALA A 192 10.01 -0.38 0.13
C ALA A 192 10.44 -0.58 -1.32
N VAL A 193 11.08 -1.73 -1.58
CA VAL A 193 11.52 -2.13 -2.93
C VAL A 193 10.32 -2.36 -3.87
N ALA A 194 9.16 -2.73 -3.33
CA ALA A 194 7.93 -2.92 -4.08
C ALA A 194 6.77 -2.17 -3.42
N MET A 195 5.98 -1.46 -4.23
CA MET A 195 4.88 -0.59 -3.76
C MET A 195 3.85 -1.34 -2.89
N ASN A 196 3.54 -2.60 -3.22
CA ASN A 196 2.56 -3.37 -2.46
C ASN A 196 3.01 -3.67 -1.03
N LEU A 197 4.32 -3.78 -0.78
CA LEU A 197 4.83 -4.05 0.56
C LEU A 197 4.54 -2.89 1.53
N LEU A 198 4.40 -1.66 1.03
CA LEU A 198 4.09 -0.48 1.85
C LEU A 198 2.74 -0.57 2.57
N PHE A 199 1.79 -1.35 2.05
CA PHE A 199 0.45 -1.49 2.64
C PHE A 199 0.07 -2.94 2.96
N GLU A 200 0.76 -3.94 2.42
CA GLU A 200 0.62 -5.34 2.82
C GLU A 200 1.50 -5.68 4.02
N ARG A 201 2.51 -4.86 4.34
CA ARG A 201 3.45 -5.07 5.45
C ARG A 201 3.80 -3.75 6.14
N ALA A 202 2.78 -2.98 6.49
CA ALA A 202 2.98 -1.77 7.27
C ALA A 202 3.63 -2.09 8.63
N GLU A 203 4.30 -1.10 9.21
CA GLU A 203 4.99 -1.23 10.47
C GLU A 203 4.03 -1.59 11.61
N SER A 204 4.35 -2.65 12.35
CA SER A 204 3.53 -3.13 13.45
C SER A 204 3.84 -2.37 14.75
N GLY A 205 2.87 -2.33 15.67
CA GLY A 205 3.05 -1.77 17.01
C GLY A 205 2.03 -0.71 17.42
N TYR A 206 1.27 -0.16 16.47
CA TYR A 206 0.14 0.75 16.74
C TYR A 206 -1.13 -0.03 17.10
N GLY A 207 -2.06 0.63 17.80
CA GLY A 207 -3.36 0.05 18.18
C GLY A 207 -4.39 0.10 17.06
N LEU A 208 -4.42 1.21 16.33
CA LEU A 208 -5.24 1.40 15.14
C LEU A 208 -4.39 1.93 14.00
N TYR A 209 -4.74 1.49 12.80
CA TYR A 209 -4.12 1.84 11.54
C TYR A 209 -5.19 2.41 10.63
N THR A 210 -5.11 3.70 10.27
CA THR A 210 -5.98 4.31 9.26
C THR A 210 -5.18 4.58 7.99
N PHE A 211 -5.41 3.77 6.97
CA PHE A 211 -4.89 4.01 5.63
C PHE A 211 -5.71 5.12 4.97
N VAL A 212 -5.04 6.19 4.54
CA VAL A 212 -5.65 7.28 3.79
C VAL A 212 -5.49 6.99 2.30
N LEU A 213 -6.59 6.70 1.62
CA LEU A 213 -6.63 6.37 0.20
C LEU A 213 -7.16 7.57 -0.57
N LEU A 214 -6.34 8.11 -1.48
CA LEU A 214 -6.83 9.11 -2.44
C LEU A 214 -7.80 8.42 -3.39
N GLY A 215 -8.99 9.00 -3.58
CA GLY A 215 -9.96 8.61 -4.58
C GLY A 215 -9.54 9.04 -5.99
N ARG A 216 -10.51 9.16 -6.91
CA ARG A 216 -10.21 9.64 -8.25
C ARG A 216 -9.86 11.13 -8.21
N THR A 217 -8.60 11.46 -8.49
CA THR A 217 -8.11 12.85 -8.50
C THR A 217 -8.30 13.54 -9.86
N SER A 218 -8.67 12.79 -10.91
CA SER A 218 -9.00 13.37 -12.21
C SER A 218 -10.37 14.04 -12.18
N ALA A 219 -10.41 15.32 -12.59
CA ALA A 219 -11.63 16.12 -12.68
C ALA A 219 -12.36 16.34 -11.33
N LEU A 220 -11.61 16.51 -10.23
CA LEU A 220 -12.16 16.97 -8.96
C LEU A 220 -12.80 18.35 -9.10
N ASP A 221 -13.95 18.53 -8.46
CA ASP A 221 -14.52 19.87 -8.33
C ASP A 221 -13.82 20.69 -7.25
N THR A 222 -14.24 21.95 -7.08
CA THR A 222 -13.62 22.84 -6.09
C THR A 222 -13.85 22.37 -4.65
N ALA A 223 -15.00 21.74 -4.35
CA ALA A 223 -15.32 21.27 -3.01
C ALA A 223 -14.45 20.06 -2.64
N ASP A 224 -14.26 19.13 -3.57
CA ASP A 224 -13.38 17.99 -3.40
C ASP A 224 -11.92 18.41 -3.18
N VAL A 225 -11.41 19.35 -3.96
CA VAL A 225 -10.05 19.89 -3.78
C VAL A 225 -9.88 20.51 -2.39
N GLN A 226 -10.88 21.26 -1.91
CA GLN A 226 -10.84 21.83 -0.55
C GLN A 226 -10.88 20.74 0.52
N ARG A 227 -11.68 19.69 0.32
CA ARG A 227 -11.75 18.54 1.24
C ARG A 227 -10.39 17.85 1.37
N TYR A 228 -9.70 17.61 0.26
CA TYR A 228 -8.35 17.02 0.27
C TYR A 228 -7.34 17.92 0.99
N ARG A 229 -7.30 19.21 0.63
CA ARG A 229 -6.39 20.17 1.27
C ARG A 229 -6.61 20.23 2.77
N GLU A 230 -7.87 20.32 3.19
CA GLU A 230 -8.22 20.43 4.60
C GLU A 230 -7.91 19.14 5.37
N LEU A 231 -8.23 17.96 4.82
CA LEU A 231 -7.87 16.69 5.43
C LEU A 231 -6.36 16.61 5.72
N PHE A 232 -5.53 16.87 4.71
CA PHE A 232 -4.08 16.73 4.86
C PHE A 232 -3.48 17.83 5.72
N ARG A 233 -4.03 19.06 5.67
CA ARG A 233 -3.68 20.13 6.60
C ARG A 233 -3.96 19.69 8.04
N ILE A 234 -5.12 19.08 8.32
CA ILE A 234 -5.46 18.61 9.68
C ILE A 234 -4.51 17.47 10.09
N ILE A 235 -4.28 16.45 9.26
CA ILE A 235 -3.34 15.36 9.60
C ILE A 235 -1.94 15.92 9.91
N GLU A 236 -1.45 16.83 9.08
CA GLU A 236 -0.12 17.44 9.24
C GLU A 236 -0.03 18.34 10.48
N THR A 237 -1.05 19.16 10.76
CA THR A 237 -0.96 20.21 11.81
C THR A 237 -1.56 19.81 13.15
N TYR A 238 -2.51 18.86 13.17
CA TYR A 238 -3.21 18.41 14.37
C TYR A 238 -2.59 17.13 14.92
N VAL A 239 -2.48 16.08 14.09
CA VAL A 239 -2.01 14.76 14.55
C VAL A 239 -0.52 14.78 14.91
N ALA A 240 0.30 15.49 14.13
CA ALA A 240 1.76 15.57 14.33
C ALA A 240 2.20 16.57 15.43
N SER A 241 1.28 17.16 16.20
CA SER A 241 1.56 18.37 17.01
C SER A 241 2.10 18.11 18.43
N ALA A 242 2.41 16.87 18.81
CA ALA A 242 2.81 16.53 20.17
C ALA A 242 4.34 16.50 20.37
N ARG A 243 4.82 16.34 21.61
CA ARG A 243 6.26 16.41 21.97
C ARG A 243 6.80 15.05 22.40
N GLY A 244 7.83 14.53 21.72
CA GLY A 244 8.70 13.43 22.18
C GLY A 244 8.86 12.24 21.22
N VAL A 245 10.04 11.64 21.09
CA VAL A 245 10.30 10.51 20.16
C VAL A 245 9.32 9.37 20.42
N SER A 246 8.64 8.89 19.37
CA SER A 246 7.58 7.88 19.52
C SER A 246 7.90 6.63 18.70
N GLU A 247 8.50 5.64 19.35
CA GLU A 247 8.38 4.25 18.91
C GLU A 247 6.89 3.87 18.79
N PRO A 248 6.52 2.90 17.92
CA PRO A 248 5.16 2.40 17.81
C PRO A 248 4.61 1.92 19.16
N ARG A 249 3.41 2.39 19.55
CA ARG A 249 2.74 2.04 20.81
C ARG A 249 1.32 1.55 20.56
N ARG A 250 0.91 0.51 21.29
CA ARG A 250 -0.41 -0.13 21.10
C ARG A 250 -1.57 0.76 21.51
N GLU A 251 -1.29 1.79 22.29
CA GLU A 251 -2.25 2.78 22.73
C GLU A 251 -2.42 3.94 21.72
N THR A 252 -1.65 3.92 20.63
CA THR A 252 -1.59 4.99 19.63
C THR A 252 -2.31 4.57 18.35
N HIS A 253 -3.08 5.49 17.77
CA HIS A 253 -3.59 5.39 16.41
C HIS A 253 -2.56 5.99 15.45
N ALA A 254 -2.28 5.35 14.32
CA ALA A 254 -1.49 5.92 13.24
C ALA A 254 -2.32 6.13 11.97
N PHE A 255 -2.18 7.31 11.35
CA PHE A 255 -2.60 7.54 9.97
C PHE A 255 -1.46 7.22 9.01
N LEU A 256 -1.76 6.47 7.96
CA LEU A 256 -0.81 6.01 6.95
C LEU A 256 -1.15 6.69 5.63
N VAL A 257 -0.29 7.62 5.21
CA VAL A 257 -0.51 8.46 4.03
C VAL A 257 0.51 8.07 2.93
N PRO A 258 0.04 7.70 1.73
CA PRO A 258 0.93 7.40 0.61
C PRO A 258 1.56 8.68 0.06
N VAL A 259 2.89 8.72 0.02
CA VAL A 259 3.68 9.88 -0.42
C VAL A 259 4.83 9.45 -1.33
N TYR A 260 5.44 10.40 -2.06
CA TYR A 260 6.77 10.17 -2.64
C TYR A 260 7.84 10.35 -1.56
N ALA A 261 8.83 9.47 -1.53
CA ALA A 261 9.88 9.44 -0.52
C ALA A 261 10.77 10.69 -0.57
N ASP A 262 11.04 11.22 -1.78
CA ASP A 262 12.01 12.28 -2.01
C ASP A 262 11.41 13.70 -1.94
N SER A 263 10.25 13.83 -1.28
CA SER A 263 9.46 15.06 -1.27
C SER A 263 9.96 16.17 -0.33
N GLY A 264 11.02 15.92 0.46
CA GLY A 264 11.62 16.90 1.37
C GLY A 264 10.63 17.56 2.35
N ASP A 265 10.85 18.85 2.61
CA ASP A 265 10.09 19.68 3.57
C ASP A 265 8.82 20.34 2.96
N MET A 266 8.30 19.82 1.85
CA MET A 266 7.07 20.35 1.24
C MET A 266 5.84 20.13 2.15
N ALA A 267 4.74 20.83 1.91
CA ALA A 267 3.49 20.54 2.61
C ALA A 267 2.98 19.14 2.23
N LEU A 268 2.36 18.40 3.16
CA LEU A 268 1.90 17.02 2.93
C LEU A 268 1.06 16.85 1.66
N VAL A 269 0.20 17.82 1.35
CA VAL A 269 -0.65 17.80 0.15
C VAL A 269 0.15 17.75 -1.16
N ASP A 270 1.36 18.30 -1.18
CA ASP A 270 2.25 18.33 -2.34
C ASP A 270 3.15 17.08 -2.41
N GLN A 271 3.19 16.27 -1.34
CA GLN A 271 3.97 15.03 -1.27
C GLN A 271 3.20 13.78 -1.67
N LEU A 272 1.88 13.91 -1.86
CA LEU A 272 0.97 12.77 -2.05
C LEU A 272 1.31 11.94 -3.28
N ALA A 273 1.26 10.61 -3.12
CA ALA A 273 1.45 9.65 -4.21
C ALA A 273 0.11 9.03 -4.68
N PRO A 274 -0.64 9.68 -5.60
CA PRO A 274 -1.89 9.15 -6.12
C PRO A 274 -1.77 7.78 -6.78
N GLU A 275 -0.66 7.45 -7.43
CA GLU A 275 -0.47 6.14 -8.06
C GLU A 275 -0.37 5.01 -7.05
N LEU A 276 0.25 5.28 -5.88
CA LEU A 276 0.25 4.33 -4.78
C LEU A 276 -1.17 4.15 -4.21
N SER A 277 -1.92 5.26 -4.07
CA SER A 277 -3.34 5.19 -3.67
C SER A 277 -4.18 4.42 -4.68
N ASP A 278 -3.97 4.61 -5.98
CA ASP A 278 -4.69 3.91 -7.04
C ASP A 278 -4.43 2.41 -6.99
N LEU A 279 -3.18 1.99 -6.77
CA LEU A 279 -2.83 0.59 -6.56
C LEU A 279 -3.51 0.01 -5.32
N MET A 280 -3.45 0.73 -4.19
CA MET A 280 -4.12 0.34 -2.94
C MET A 280 -5.63 0.20 -3.14
N ARG A 281 -6.26 1.18 -3.81
CA ARG A 281 -7.69 1.17 -4.10
C ARG A 281 -8.07 0.01 -5.01
N TYR A 282 -7.36 -0.19 -6.11
CA TYR A 282 -7.61 -1.29 -7.03
C TYR A 282 -7.55 -2.65 -6.33
N ARG A 283 -6.50 -2.89 -5.52
CA ARG A 283 -6.37 -4.17 -4.79
C ARG A 283 -7.45 -4.32 -3.73
N LEU A 284 -7.75 -3.26 -2.98
CA LEU A 284 -8.81 -3.28 -1.97
C LEU A 284 -10.20 -3.50 -2.59
N GLY A 285 -10.54 -2.81 -3.68
CA GLY A 285 -11.79 -3.01 -4.42
C GLY A 285 -11.95 -4.44 -4.92
N ARG A 286 -10.87 -5.03 -5.45
CA ARG A 286 -10.86 -6.46 -5.83
C ARG A 286 -11.09 -7.38 -4.64
N ALA A 287 -10.45 -7.11 -3.50
CA ALA A 287 -10.65 -7.90 -2.28
C ALA A 287 -12.09 -7.78 -1.74
N LEU A 288 -12.65 -6.58 -1.71
CA LEU A 288 -14.04 -6.31 -1.32
C LEU A 288 -15.03 -7.07 -2.20
N ARG A 289 -14.84 -7.09 -3.53
CA ARG A 289 -15.66 -7.89 -4.44
C ARG A 289 -15.62 -9.38 -4.10
N ARG A 290 -14.44 -9.96 -3.84
CA ARG A 290 -14.31 -11.36 -3.41
C ARG A 290 -15.01 -11.64 -2.07
N HIS A 291 -15.11 -10.63 -1.21
CA HIS A 291 -15.85 -10.68 0.05
C HIS A 291 -17.36 -10.48 -0.10
N GLY A 292 -17.89 -10.39 -1.32
CA GLY A 292 -19.32 -10.13 -1.54
C GLY A 292 -19.73 -8.71 -1.17
N ARG A 293 -18.79 -7.76 -1.23
CA ARG A 293 -19.01 -6.32 -1.01
C ARG A 293 -18.83 -5.53 -2.32
N PRO A 294 -19.66 -5.73 -3.34
CA PRO A 294 -19.50 -5.06 -4.64
C PRO A 294 -19.82 -3.56 -4.60
N GLY A 295 -20.78 -3.12 -3.77
CA GLY A 295 -21.09 -1.70 -3.58
C GLY A 295 -19.90 -0.89 -3.06
N PRO A 296 -19.31 -1.30 -1.92
CA PRO A 296 -18.12 -0.63 -1.36
C PRO A 296 -16.94 -0.61 -2.34
N ALA A 297 -16.73 -1.71 -3.07
CA ALA A 297 -15.70 -1.78 -4.10
C ALA A 297 -15.95 -0.77 -5.24
N ALA A 298 -17.20 -0.65 -5.72
CA ALA A 298 -17.56 0.28 -6.78
C ALA A 298 -17.38 1.74 -6.33
N ARG A 299 -17.76 2.08 -5.09
CA ARG A 299 -17.54 3.43 -4.53
C ARG A 299 -16.06 3.74 -4.43
N LEU A 300 -15.26 2.82 -3.91
CA LEU A 300 -13.82 3.00 -3.80
C LEU A 300 -13.14 3.20 -5.17
N GLU A 301 -13.62 2.55 -6.22
CA GLU A 301 -13.04 2.67 -7.57
C GLU A 301 -13.48 3.95 -8.30
N SER A 302 -14.73 4.38 -8.11
CA SER A 302 -15.34 5.46 -8.88
C SER A 302 -15.52 6.78 -8.13
N GLY A 303 -15.47 6.76 -6.81
CA GLY A 303 -15.72 7.92 -5.94
C GLY A 303 -14.54 8.89 -5.88
N ALA A 304 -14.87 10.14 -5.56
CA ALA A 304 -13.92 11.25 -5.46
C ALA A 304 -12.97 11.07 -4.27
N GLY A 305 -13.42 10.40 -3.19
CA GLY A 305 -12.70 10.26 -1.94
C GLY A 305 -12.54 11.58 -1.18
N PRO A 306 -11.55 11.67 -0.27
CA PRO A 306 -10.67 10.60 0.19
C PRO A 306 -11.42 9.47 0.90
N PHE A 307 -10.81 8.28 0.97
CA PHE A 307 -11.33 7.15 1.75
C PHE A 307 -10.40 6.85 2.91
N LEU A 308 -10.95 6.53 4.08
CA LEU A 308 -10.20 6.06 5.24
C LEU A 308 -10.52 4.59 5.47
N MET A 309 -9.48 3.77 5.59
CA MET A 309 -9.65 2.36 5.95
C MET A 309 -8.95 2.09 7.27
N THR A 310 -9.74 1.96 8.33
CA THR A 310 -9.25 1.77 9.70
C THR A 310 -9.32 0.31 10.13
N SER A 311 -8.27 -0.20 10.77
CA SER A 311 -8.14 -1.57 11.25
C SER A 311 -7.23 -1.64 12.48
N THR A 312 -7.35 -2.69 13.29
CA THR A 312 -6.32 -3.03 14.30
C THR A 312 -5.16 -3.83 13.71
N ASP A 313 -5.34 -4.35 12.49
CA ASP A 313 -4.30 -5.05 11.72
C ASP A 313 -3.46 -4.03 10.91
N PRO A 314 -2.11 -4.07 11.01
CA PRO A 314 -1.23 -3.22 10.21
C PRO A 314 -1.30 -3.49 8.70
N GLN A 315 -1.91 -4.58 8.24
CA GLN A 315 -1.96 -4.90 6.81
C GLN A 315 -3.28 -4.39 6.23
N LEU A 316 -3.28 -3.62 5.14
CA LEU A 316 -4.50 -3.26 4.41
C LEU A 316 -5.14 -4.49 3.75
N LEU A 317 -4.31 -5.45 3.33
CA LEU A 317 -4.69 -6.68 2.66
C LEU A 317 -3.81 -7.85 3.16
N PRO A 318 -4.31 -9.09 3.14
CA PRO A 318 -5.66 -9.53 2.72
C PRO A 318 -6.77 -9.17 3.73
N LEU A 319 -8.04 -9.25 3.31
CA LEU A 319 -9.19 -8.97 4.19
C LEU A 319 -9.63 -10.23 4.98
N GLU A 320 -9.26 -11.42 4.50
CA GLU A 320 -9.65 -12.72 5.04
C GLU A 320 -8.91 -13.09 6.34
N ALA A 321 -7.72 -12.52 6.57
CA ALA A 321 -6.79 -12.99 7.59
C ALA A 321 -6.75 -12.12 8.87
N GLY A 322 -7.65 -11.16 9.00
CA GLY A 322 -7.45 -10.04 9.93
C GLY A 322 -8.60 -9.75 10.88
N ALA A 323 -8.50 -8.59 11.51
CA ALA A 323 -9.53 -7.97 12.32
C ALA A 323 -10.64 -7.34 11.46
N PRO A 324 -11.80 -7.00 12.04
CA PRO A 324 -12.78 -6.14 11.39
C PRO A 324 -12.15 -4.84 10.93
N ARG A 325 -12.74 -4.26 9.89
CA ARG A 325 -12.26 -3.02 9.29
C ARG A 325 -13.39 -2.03 9.10
N LEU A 326 -13.06 -0.76 9.20
CA LEU A 326 -13.99 0.35 9.03
C LEU A 326 -13.60 1.11 7.77
N LEU A 327 -14.47 1.12 6.76
CA LEU A 327 -14.32 1.95 5.57
C LEU A 327 -15.13 3.23 5.76
N ILE A 328 -14.47 4.37 5.60
CA ILE A 328 -15.08 5.70 5.66
C ILE A 328 -14.90 6.36 4.29
N ASP A 329 -16.00 6.73 3.64
CA ASP A 329 -16.02 7.45 2.38
C ASP A 329 -16.31 8.93 2.64
N LEU A 330 -15.34 9.79 2.35
CA LEU A 330 -15.45 11.23 2.58
C LEU A 330 -15.97 11.99 1.35
N SER A 331 -16.31 11.31 0.24
CA SER A 331 -16.71 11.95 -1.03
C SER A 331 -17.93 12.88 -0.93
N GLY A 332 -18.77 12.70 0.09
CA GLY A 332 -19.94 13.54 0.37
C GLY A 332 -19.85 14.34 1.67
N VAL A 333 -18.69 14.34 2.33
CA VAL A 333 -18.50 14.98 3.64
C VAL A 333 -17.94 16.39 3.43
N GLY A 334 -18.61 17.39 4.01
CA GLY A 334 -18.15 18.78 4.01
C GLY A 334 -16.82 18.95 4.74
N ALA A 335 -15.98 19.88 4.26
CA ALA A 335 -14.65 20.12 4.82
C ALA A 335 -14.71 20.51 6.32
N GLU A 336 -15.79 21.18 6.73
CA GLU A 336 -16.08 21.59 8.10
C GLU A 336 -16.21 20.42 9.10
N TYR A 337 -16.51 19.21 8.63
CA TYR A 337 -16.64 18.02 9.48
C TYR A 337 -15.33 17.24 9.63
N LEU A 338 -14.33 17.50 8.78
CA LEU A 338 -13.09 16.73 8.74
C LEU A 338 -12.32 16.81 10.05
N TYR A 339 -12.34 17.96 10.74
CA TYR A 339 -11.70 18.09 12.04
C TYR A 339 -12.32 17.14 13.07
N GLY A 340 -13.66 17.05 13.13
CA GLY A 340 -14.35 16.14 14.03
C GLY A 340 -14.08 14.67 13.71
N ILE A 341 -13.96 14.32 12.43
CA ILE A 341 -13.62 12.96 12.00
C ILE A 341 -12.20 12.60 12.43
N ILE A 342 -11.25 13.49 12.19
CA ILE A 342 -9.86 13.27 12.60
C ILE A 342 -9.73 13.27 14.12
N ASP A 343 -10.42 14.14 14.86
CA ASP A 343 -10.46 14.09 16.33
C ASP A 343 -11.03 12.76 16.85
N ALA A 344 -12.11 12.27 16.24
CA ALA A 344 -12.70 10.99 16.62
C ALA A 344 -11.72 9.83 16.41
N CYS A 345 -10.90 9.90 15.35
CA CYS A 345 -9.82 8.98 15.05
C CYS A 345 -8.66 9.14 16.05
N ASP A 346 -8.15 10.36 16.28
CA ASP A 346 -6.90 10.66 17.00
C ASP A 346 -6.91 10.34 18.50
N ARG A 347 -8.00 9.76 19.02
CA ARG A 347 -8.12 9.37 20.42
C ARG A 347 -7.26 8.14 20.75
N PRO A 348 -6.75 8.05 22.00
CA PRO A 348 -6.02 6.88 22.48
C PRO A 348 -6.79 5.57 22.29
N VAL A 349 -6.04 4.51 21.98
CA VAL A 349 -6.54 3.14 21.83
C VAL A 349 -6.43 2.44 23.18
N GLU A 350 -7.57 2.31 23.87
CA GLU A 350 -7.57 1.78 25.24
C GLU A 350 -7.63 0.24 25.29
N ASP A 351 -8.26 -0.40 24.30
CA ASP A 351 -8.46 -1.86 24.27
C ASP A 351 -8.79 -2.36 22.85
N ALA A 352 -9.09 -3.66 22.74
CA ALA A 352 -9.43 -4.32 21.47
C ALA A 352 -10.76 -3.86 20.84
N ALA A 353 -11.65 -3.21 21.60
CA ALA A 353 -12.93 -2.66 21.13
C ALA A 353 -12.81 -1.19 20.67
N ALA A 354 -11.58 -0.69 20.50
CA ALA A 354 -11.33 0.68 20.05
C ALA A 354 -11.94 0.96 18.67
N LEU A 355 -11.97 -0.02 17.77
CA LEU A 355 -12.54 0.14 16.43
C LEU A 355 -14.07 0.30 16.46
N GLU A 356 -14.77 -0.48 17.29
CA GLU A 356 -16.21 -0.34 17.51
C GLU A 356 -16.55 1.00 18.14
N ARG A 357 -15.76 1.45 19.13
CA ARG A 357 -15.94 2.78 19.74
C ARG A 357 -15.68 3.90 18.73
N LEU A 358 -14.68 3.76 17.85
CA LEU A 358 -14.45 4.70 16.76
C LEU A 358 -15.66 4.78 15.84
N ARG A 359 -16.19 3.64 15.40
CA ARG A 359 -17.41 3.57 14.58
C ARG A 359 -18.58 4.29 15.25
N GLU A 360 -18.79 4.06 16.55
CA GLU A 360 -19.90 4.71 17.27
C GLU A 360 -19.72 6.22 17.38
N ARG A 361 -18.50 6.69 17.68
CA ARG A 361 -18.18 8.13 17.66
C ARG A 361 -18.45 8.77 16.31
N LEU A 362 -18.05 8.10 15.23
CA LEU A 362 -18.24 8.62 13.87
C LEU A 362 -19.73 8.71 13.50
N ARG A 363 -20.55 7.73 13.91
CA ARG A 363 -22.00 7.74 13.64
C ARG A 363 -22.73 8.94 14.22
N VAL A 364 -22.35 9.35 15.43
CA VAL A 364 -23.00 10.47 16.13
C VAL A 364 -22.43 11.83 15.73
N LEU A 365 -21.38 11.86 14.91
CA LEU A 365 -20.69 13.10 14.53
C LEU A 365 -21.46 13.89 13.46
N LEU A 366 -22.17 13.20 12.57
CA LEU A 366 -22.90 13.78 11.44
C LEU A 366 -24.41 13.62 11.66
N ASP A 367 -25.10 14.73 11.94
CA ASP A 367 -26.56 14.75 12.10
C ASP A 367 -27.29 14.24 10.83
N GLU A 368 -26.78 14.63 9.64
CA GLU A 368 -27.25 14.18 8.32
C GLU A 368 -26.08 13.55 7.54
N ALA A 369 -25.69 12.34 7.92
CA ALA A 369 -24.57 11.67 7.27
C ALA A 369 -24.92 11.20 5.84
N PRO A 370 -23.97 11.27 4.88
CA PRO A 370 -24.19 10.71 3.54
C PRO A 370 -24.49 9.21 3.61
N ALA A 371 -25.33 8.70 2.70
CA ALA A 371 -25.62 7.28 2.63
C ALA A 371 -24.32 6.47 2.42
N ASP A 372 -24.18 5.36 3.14
CA ASP A 372 -23.05 4.43 3.04
C ASP A 372 -21.64 5.04 3.25
N TRP A 373 -21.56 6.22 3.88
CA TRP A 373 -20.28 6.89 4.18
C TRP A 373 -19.42 6.12 5.20
N LEU A 374 -20.04 5.23 5.97
CA LEU A 374 -19.41 4.48 7.06
C LEU A 374 -19.83 3.01 7.02
N GLU A 375 -18.88 2.14 6.71
CA GLU A 375 -19.15 0.72 6.53
C GLU A 375 -18.24 -0.17 7.36
N TRP A 376 -18.85 -1.19 7.95
CA TRP A 376 -18.16 -2.22 8.71
C TRP A 376 -17.93 -3.46 7.86
N ILE A 377 -16.68 -3.88 7.76
CA ILE A 377 -16.23 -5.03 6.98
C ILE A 377 -15.77 -6.09 7.98
N GLU A 378 -16.60 -7.13 8.13
CA GLU A 378 -16.25 -8.29 8.94
C GLU A 378 -15.17 -9.13 8.26
N PRO A 379 -14.22 -9.71 9.02
CA PRO A 379 -13.30 -10.68 8.47
C PRO A 379 -14.08 -11.92 8.05
N ARG A 380 -13.84 -12.39 6.83
CA ARG A 380 -14.46 -13.62 6.36
C ARG A 380 -13.70 -14.79 6.95
N ALA A 381 -14.38 -15.64 7.72
CA ALA A 381 -13.79 -16.91 8.15
C ALA A 381 -13.21 -17.64 6.93
N PRO A 382 -11.98 -18.16 6.99
CA PRO A 382 -11.39 -18.90 5.88
C PRO A 382 -12.38 -19.99 5.51
N SER A 383 -12.90 -19.93 4.28
CA SER A 383 -13.83 -20.94 3.79
C SER A 383 -13.13 -22.28 3.96
N ALA A 384 -13.67 -23.13 4.84
CA ALA A 384 -13.11 -24.45 5.10
C ALA A 384 -12.79 -25.08 3.74
N PRO A 385 -11.55 -25.60 3.54
CA PRO A 385 -11.15 -26.16 2.26
C PRO A 385 -12.25 -27.11 1.85
N ARG A 386 -12.91 -26.81 0.73
CA ARG A 386 -14.04 -27.57 0.22
C ARG A 386 -13.54 -29.01 0.16
N ALA A 387 -13.95 -29.83 1.13
CA ALA A 387 -13.44 -31.18 1.27
C ALA A 387 -13.64 -31.80 -0.10
N ALA A 388 -12.54 -32.11 -0.79
CA ALA A 388 -12.60 -32.70 -2.10
C ALA A 388 -13.51 -33.90 -1.92
N ALA A 389 -14.72 -33.82 -2.49
CA ALA A 389 -15.64 -34.92 -2.47
C ALA A 389 -14.87 -36.03 -3.16
N ARG A 390 -14.35 -36.97 -2.36
CA ARG A 390 -13.87 -38.23 -2.88
C ARG A 390 -15.12 -38.88 -3.42
N ASP A 391 -15.39 -38.64 -4.70
CA ASP A 391 -16.22 -39.50 -5.52
C ASP A 391 -15.51 -40.86 -5.53
N VAL A 392 -15.74 -41.62 -4.47
CA VAL A 392 -15.49 -43.05 -4.45
C VAL A 392 -16.52 -43.63 -5.39
N ALA A 393 -16.13 -43.78 -6.66
CA ALA A 393 -16.91 -44.54 -7.62
C ALA A 393 -17.22 -45.91 -7.01
N PRO A 394 -18.49 -46.35 -6.96
CA PRO A 394 -18.81 -47.69 -6.52
C PRO A 394 -18.15 -48.69 -7.48
N ALA A 395 -17.29 -49.55 -6.94
CA ALA A 395 -16.69 -50.64 -7.69
C ALA A 395 -17.81 -51.49 -8.30
N ALA A 396 -17.84 -51.57 -9.63
CA ALA A 396 -18.68 -52.51 -10.34
C ALA A 396 -18.24 -53.93 -9.97
N VAL A 397 -19.10 -54.65 -9.25
CA VAL A 397 -18.96 -56.08 -9.02
C VAL A 397 -19.33 -56.77 -10.34
N VAL A 398 -18.32 -57.29 -11.03
CA VAL A 398 -18.51 -58.22 -12.15
C VAL A 398 -18.72 -59.61 -11.55
N GLY A 399 -19.92 -60.16 -11.79
CA GLY A 399 -20.27 -61.56 -11.55
C GLY A 399 -20.31 -62.34 -12.85
#